data_AF-A0A6N4SUP3-F1
#
_entry.id   AF-A0A6N4SUP3-F1
#
_cell.length_a   1.000
_cell.length_b   1.000
_cell.length_c   1.000
_cell.angle_alpha   90.00
_cell.angle_beta   90.00
_cell.angle_gamma   90.00
#
_symmetry.space_group_name_H-M   'P 1'
#
loop_
_entity.id
_entity.type
_entity.pdbx_description
1 polymer ?
#
loop_
_entity_poly.entity_id
_entity_poly.type
_entity_poly.pdbx_seq_one_letter_code
_entity_poly.pdbx_strand_id
1 'polypeptide(L)'
;MREKLKKIKNERITVVATVSRYGTKKAYKGNDLPTVLLTNIKDAEGNELTDHLWINLTKGYNTLGCSLGDKIQFNARVKDYTKGYRGHREDVYKPISVDYKLSHPTQFLRI
;
A
#
# COMPACT_ATOMS: atom_id res chain seq x y z
N MET A 1 8.43 7.24 9.67
CA MET A 1 6.98 7.49 9.53
C MET A 1 6.74 8.12 8.17
N ARG A 2 5.67 7.79 7.45
CA ARG A 2 5.36 8.43 6.15
C ARG A 2 4.71 9.80 6.32
N GLU A 3 5.53 10.85 6.38
CA GLU A 3 5.08 12.21 6.72
C GLU A 3 4.16 12.86 5.69
N LYS A 4 4.39 12.61 4.39
CA LYS A 4 3.55 13.18 3.33
C LYS A 4 2.13 12.59 3.36
N LEU A 5 2.02 11.27 3.54
CA LEU A 5 0.73 10.60 3.73
C LEU A 5 0.01 11.05 5.02
N LYS A 6 0.75 11.42 6.08
CA LYS A 6 0.14 11.95 7.31
C LYS A 6 -0.68 13.21 7.07
N LYS A 7 -0.20 14.10 6.19
CA LYS A 7 -0.85 15.39 5.90
C LYS A 7 -2.24 15.22 5.25
N ILE A 8 -2.39 14.15 4.47
CA ILE A 8 -3.60 13.84 3.70
C ILE A 8 -4.38 12.65 4.30
N LYS A 9 -4.32 12.49 5.63
CA LYS A 9 -4.98 11.39 6.33
C LYS A 9 -6.50 11.42 6.04
N ASN A 10 -7.06 10.24 5.79
CA ASN A 10 -8.48 10.00 5.48
C ASN A 10 -8.97 10.48 4.11
N GLU A 11 -8.13 11.15 3.32
CA GLU A 11 -8.45 11.57 1.96
C GLU A 11 -8.44 10.39 0.99
N ARG A 12 -9.22 10.52 -0.08
CA ARG A 12 -9.20 9.61 -1.22
C ARG A 12 -8.49 10.32 -2.36
N ILE A 13 -7.36 9.75 -2.78
CA ILE A 13 -6.46 10.37 -3.75
C ILE A 13 -6.24 9.44 -4.94
N THR A 14 -5.87 10.03 -6.07
CA THR A 14 -5.32 9.32 -7.22
C THR A 14 -3.82 9.17 -7.04
N VAL A 15 -3.34 7.95 -7.26
CA VAL A 15 -1.95 7.55 -7.05
C VAL A 15 -1.41 6.98 -8.35
N VAL A 16 -0.19 7.37 -8.70
CA VAL A 16 0.61 6.76 -9.77
C VAL A 16 1.79 6.03 -9.14
N ALA A 17 2.05 4.80 -9.56
CA ALA A 17 3.17 4.02 -9.05
C ALA A 17 3.67 2.99 -10.06
N THR A 18 4.88 2.48 -9.82
CA THR A 18 5.50 1.42 -10.62
C THR A 18 5.41 0.08 -9.91
N VAL A 19 4.94 -0.95 -10.62
CA VAL A 19 4.87 -2.33 -10.14
C VAL A 19 6.28 -2.89 -10.01
N SER A 20 6.72 -3.18 -8.78
CA SER A 20 8.08 -3.65 -8.52
C SER A 20 8.15 -5.15 -8.25
N ARG A 21 7.20 -5.70 -7.48
CA ARG A 21 7.23 -7.12 -7.09
C ARG A 21 5.85 -7.64 -6.70
N TYR A 22 5.56 -8.89 -7.02
CA TYR A 22 4.41 -9.62 -6.49
C TYR A 22 4.79 -10.47 -5.27
N GLY A 23 3.85 -10.62 -4.34
CA GLY A 23 4.02 -11.44 -3.15
C GLY A 23 2.69 -11.90 -2.58
N THR A 24 2.74 -12.65 -1.50
CA THR A 24 1.56 -13.11 -0.76
C THR A 24 1.73 -12.82 0.72
N LYS A 25 0.62 -12.68 1.43
CA LYS A 25 0.62 -12.62 2.89
C LYS A 25 -0.46 -13.53 3.44
N LYS A 26 -0.22 -14.09 4.63
CA LYS A 26 -1.22 -14.89 5.33
C LYS A 26 -2.47 -14.04 5.63
N ALA A 27 -3.62 -14.55 5.24
CA ALA A 27 -4.89 -14.00 5.69
C ALA A 27 -5.10 -14.32 7.18
N TYR A 28 -5.94 -13.52 7.84
CA TYR A 28 -6.40 -13.87 9.18
C TYR A 28 -7.24 -15.16 9.19
N LYS A 29 -7.99 -15.40 8.10
CA LYS A 29 -8.75 -16.63 7.82
C LYS A 29 -8.72 -16.90 6.32
N GLY A 30 -8.64 -18.18 5.94
CA GLY A 30 -8.69 -18.62 4.54
C GLY A 30 -7.36 -18.53 3.81
N ASN A 31 -7.44 -18.45 2.47
CA ASN A 31 -6.28 -18.49 1.57
C ASN A 31 -5.39 -17.24 1.70
N ASP A 32 -4.11 -17.40 1.35
CA ASP A 32 -3.16 -16.30 1.30
C ASP A 32 -3.64 -15.17 0.38
N LEU A 33 -3.45 -13.94 0.84
CA LEU A 33 -3.84 -12.75 0.10
C LEU A 33 -2.70 -12.32 -0.83
N PRO A 34 -2.96 -12.18 -2.15
CA PRO A 34 -1.98 -11.63 -3.07
C PRO A 34 -1.72 -10.16 -2.78
N THR A 35 -0.47 -9.74 -2.96
CA THR A 35 0.04 -8.40 -2.68
C THR A 35 1.00 -7.96 -3.77
N VAL A 36 1.13 -6.65 -3.94
CA VAL A 36 2.10 -6.05 -4.84
C VAL A 36 2.89 -4.96 -4.12
N LEU A 37 4.19 -4.97 -4.32
CA LEU A 37 5.09 -3.89 -3.97
C LEU A 37 5.06 -2.87 -5.08
N LEU A 38 4.66 -1.66 -4.71
CA LEU A 38 4.71 -0.49 -5.56
C LEU A 38 5.91 0.36 -5.16
N THR A 39 6.50 1.00 -6.15
CA THR A 39 7.64 1.93 -6.01
C THR A 39 7.36 3.24 -6.73
N ASN A 40 8.13 4.30 -6.41
CA ASN A 40 8.00 5.61 -7.05
C ASN A 40 6.55 6.14 -6.96
N ILE A 41 5.99 6.13 -5.74
CA ILE A 41 4.57 6.39 -5.50
C ILE A 41 4.35 7.90 -5.44
N LYS A 42 3.52 8.40 -6.35
CA LYS A 42 3.22 9.83 -6.53
C LYS A 42 1.71 10.10 -6.51
N ASP A 43 1.32 11.33 -6.22
CA ASP A 43 -0.05 11.79 -6.45
C ASP A 43 -0.30 12.13 -7.94
N ALA A 44 -1.51 12.60 -8.25
CA ALA A 44 -1.90 13.00 -9.61
C ALA A 44 -1.11 14.20 -10.14
N GLU A 45 -0.58 15.05 -9.25
CA GLU A 45 0.22 16.23 -9.60
C GLU A 45 1.71 15.87 -9.80
N GLY A 46 2.09 14.62 -9.53
CA GLY A 46 3.46 14.13 -9.64
C GLY A 46 4.30 14.35 -8.38
N ASN A 47 3.71 14.81 -7.28
CA ASN A 47 4.41 14.92 -6.01
C ASN A 47 4.62 13.53 -5.43
N GLU A 48 5.85 13.21 -5.06
CA GLU A 48 6.18 11.95 -4.41
C GLU A 48 5.49 11.86 -3.05
N LEU A 49 4.80 10.75 -2.78
CA LEU A 49 4.13 10.45 -1.52
C LEU A 49 4.97 9.55 -0.60
N THR A 50 5.63 8.54 -1.16
CA THR A 50 6.52 7.59 -0.45
C THR A 50 7.31 6.76 -1.46
N ASP A 51 8.51 6.28 -1.09
CA ASP A 51 9.32 5.45 -1.98
C ASP A 51 8.66 4.14 -2.39
N HIS A 52 8.11 3.40 -1.41
CA HIS A 52 7.57 2.07 -1.64
C HIS A 52 6.46 1.69 -0.66
N LEU A 53 5.53 0.87 -1.13
CA LEU A 53 4.41 0.39 -0.33
C LEU A 53 3.86 -0.95 -0.86
N TRP A 54 3.60 -1.87 0.07
CA TRP A 54 2.85 -3.09 -0.22
C TRP A 54 1.35 -2.83 -0.12
N ILE A 55 0.60 -3.13 -1.18
CA ILE A 55 -0.87 -3.16 -1.15
C ILE A 55 -1.40 -4.57 -1.41
N ASN A 56 -2.61 -4.84 -0.96
CA ASN A 56 -3.32 -6.05 -1.36
C ASN A 56 -3.80 -5.90 -2.81
N LEU A 57 -3.66 -6.95 -3.60
CA LEU A 57 -4.31 -7.03 -4.89
C LEU A 57 -5.81 -7.24 -4.68
N THR A 58 -6.62 -6.36 -5.27
CA THR A 58 -8.08 -6.49 -5.28
C THR A 58 -8.51 -7.12 -6.60
N LYS A 59 -9.75 -7.59 -6.67
CA LYS A 59 -10.30 -8.17 -7.91
C LYS A 59 -10.15 -7.22 -9.12
N GLY A 60 -10.25 -5.91 -8.89
CA GLY A 60 -10.09 -4.90 -9.94
C GLY A 60 -8.66 -4.71 -10.46
N TYR A 61 -7.63 -5.20 -9.75
CA TYR A 61 -6.27 -5.22 -10.25
C TYR A 61 -6.02 -6.40 -11.19
N ASN A 62 -6.57 -7.58 -10.86
CA ASN A 62 -6.33 -8.81 -11.62
C ASN A 62 -6.75 -8.72 -13.09
N THR A 63 -7.67 -7.81 -13.43
CA THR A 63 -8.13 -7.60 -14.81
C THR A 63 -7.14 -6.82 -15.67
N LEU A 64 -6.13 -6.15 -15.10
CA LEU A 64 -5.18 -5.35 -15.89
C LEU A 64 -4.03 -6.13 -16.53
N GLY A 65 -3.67 -7.29 -15.99
CA GLY A 65 -2.52 -8.06 -16.50
C GLY A 65 -1.18 -7.32 -16.45
N CYS A 66 -0.93 -6.51 -15.40
CA CYS A 66 0.31 -5.74 -15.28
C CYS A 66 1.54 -6.64 -15.07
N SER A 67 2.63 -6.28 -15.71
CA SER A 67 3.96 -6.87 -15.55
C SER A 67 4.83 -6.04 -14.60
N LEU A 68 5.95 -6.61 -14.16
CA LEU A 68 6.95 -5.85 -13.40
C LEU A 68 7.49 -4.71 -14.27
N GLY A 69 7.67 -3.53 -13.67
CA GLY A 69 8.09 -2.31 -14.35
C GLY A 69 6.94 -1.46 -14.91
N ASP A 70 5.72 -2.01 -15.02
CA ASP A 70 4.56 -1.24 -15.50
C ASP A 70 4.20 -0.11 -14.54
N LYS A 71 3.76 1.01 -15.12
CA LYS A 71 3.14 2.09 -14.38
C LYS A 71 1.64 1.87 -14.31
N ILE A 72 1.10 2.11 -13.12
CA ILE A 72 -0.32 2.01 -12.85
C ILE A 72 -0.79 3.28 -12.16
N GLN A 73 -2.03 3.63 -12.45
CA GLN A 73 -2.79 4.65 -11.74
C GLN A 73 -3.97 3.99 -11.02
N PHE A 74 -4.27 4.41 -9.80
CA PHE A 74 -5.43 3.94 -9.06
C PHE A 74 -5.87 4.95 -7.98
N ASN A 75 -7.11 4.82 -7.53
CA ASN A 75 -7.65 5.63 -6.43
C ASN A 75 -7.60 4.85 -5.12
N ALA A 76 -7.03 5.45 -4.07
CA ALA A 76 -6.93 4.82 -2.75
C ALA A 76 -7.20 5.82 -1.62
N ARG A 77 -7.61 5.29 -0.46
CA ARG A 77 -7.81 6.08 0.76
C ARG A 77 -6.59 5.99 1.65
N VAL A 78 -6.08 7.14 2.10
CA VAL A 78 -4.97 7.19 3.05
C VAL A 78 -5.50 6.88 4.45
N LYS A 79 -4.96 5.82 5.06
CA LYS A 79 -5.35 5.37 6.40
C LYS A 79 -4.12 5.18 7.26
N ASP A 80 -4.26 5.45 8.55
CA ASP A 80 -3.27 5.04 9.54
C ASP A 80 -3.31 3.51 9.74
N TYR A 81 -2.17 2.97 10.11
CA TYR A 81 -2.08 1.65 10.69
C TYR A 81 -1.05 1.67 11.80
N THR A 82 -1.27 0.80 12.77
CA THR A 82 -0.35 0.63 13.87
C THR A 82 0.74 -0.38 13.49
N LYS A 83 1.99 0.08 13.51
CA LYS A 83 3.20 -0.72 13.34
C LYS A 83 3.78 -1.06 14.72
N GLY A 84 4.33 -2.26 14.83
CA GLY A 84 5.02 -2.72 16.05
C GLY A 84 4.68 -4.17 16.36
N TYR A 85 5.50 -4.80 17.19
CA TYR A 85 5.19 -6.12 17.73
C TYR A 85 4.08 -5.96 18.78
N ARG A 86 3.00 -6.71 18.65
CA ARG A 86 1.83 -6.68 19.55
C ARG A 86 1.71 -7.95 20.42
N GLY A 87 2.78 -8.76 20.50
CA GLY A 87 2.77 -10.05 21.20
C GLY A 87 3.17 -9.97 22.68
N HIS A 88 3.01 -11.09 23.38
CA HIS A 88 3.21 -11.27 24.83
C HIS A 88 4.65 -11.60 25.25
N ARG A 89 5.65 -11.36 24.39
CA ARG A 89 7.05 -11.61 24.73
C ARG A 89 7.60 -10.44 25.53
N GLU A 90 7.74 -10.64 26.83
CA GLU A 90 8.22 -9.63 27.79
C GLU A 90 9.67 -9.18 27.49
N ASP A 91 10.45 -10.02 26.81
CA ASP A 91 11.84 -9.76 26.42
C ASP A 91 11.99 -8.84 25.19
N VAL A 92 10.89 -8.48 24.50
CA VAL A 92 10.94 -7.70 23.25
C VAL A 92 10.31 -6.32 23.44
N TYR A 93 11.14 -5.33 23.82
CA TYR A 93 10.73 -3.93 23.81
C TYR A 93 10.60 -3.40 22.37
N LYS A 94 9.37 -3.34 21.85
CA LYS A 94 9.05 -2.72 20.56
C LYS A 94 7.86 -1.78 20.71
N PRO A 95 8.08 -0.45 20.86
CA PRO A 95 6.99 0.48 21.06
C PRO A 95 6.05 0.49 19.85
N ILE A 96 4.76 0.52 20.16
CA ILE A 96 3.70 0.67 19.17
C ILE A 96 3.82 2.07 18.54
N SER A 97 3.89 2.14 17.22
CA SER A 97 3.98 3.39 16.46
C SER A 97 2.90 3.47 15.38
N VAL A 98 2.46 4.67 15.05
CA VAL A 98 1.51 4.91 13.95
C VAL A 98 2.28 5.17 12.66
N ASP A 99 1.86 4.53 11.58
CA ASP A 99 2.33 4.80 10.21
C ASP A 99 1.12 4.86 9.26
N TYR A 100 1.34 5.09 7.96
CA TYR A 100 0.27 5.35 6.99
C TYR A 100 0.33 4.38 5.82
N LYS A 101 -0.84 4.00 5.31
CA LYS A 101 -1.02 3.06 4.20
C LYS A 101 -2.04 3.56 3.20
N LEU A 102 -1.95 3.03 1.98
CA LEU A 102 -2.99 3.13 0.97
C LEU A 102 -3.97 1.98 1.14
N SER A 103 -5.26 2.30 1.30
CA SER A 103 -6.32 1.33 1.58
C SER A 103 -7.46 1.45 0.58
N HIS A 104 -8.13 0.33 0.30
CA HIS A 104 -9.26 0.26 -0.65
C HIS A 104 -8.91 0.82 -2.04
N PRO A 105 -7.88 0.25 -2.71
CA PRO A 105 -7.50 0.69 -4.03
C PRO A 105 -8.55 0.23 -5.07
N THR A 106 -8.97 1.16 -5.94
CA THR A 106 -10.00 0.95 -6.98
C THR A 106 -9.63 1.73 -8.24
N GLN A 107 -10.39 1.52 -9.34
CA GLN A 107 -10.23 2.27 -10.60
C GLN A 107 -8.79 2.18 -11.13
N PHE A 108 -8.26 0.96 -11.17
CA PHE A 108 -6.93 0.71 -11.68
C PHE A 108 -6.87 0.93 -13.19
N LEU A 109 -5.81 1.59 -13.65
CA LEU A 109 -5.48 1.86 -15.03
C LEU A 109 -3.99 1.59 -15.22
N ARG A 110 -3.60 1.01 -16.36
CA ARG A 110 -2.20 0.91 -16.78
C ARG A 110 -1.92 2.10 -17.69
N ILE A 111 -0.81 2.79 -17.45
CA ILE A 111 -0.43 4.03 -18.13
C ILE A 111 1.00 3.98 -18.66
#